data_AF-A0A0K9CNG9-F1
#
_entry.id   AF-A0A0K9CNG9-F1
#
_cell.length_a   1.000
_cell.length_b   1.000
_cell.length_c   1.000
_cell.angle_alpha   90.00
_cell.angle_beta   90.00
_cell.angle_gamma   90.00
#
_symmetry.space_group_name_H-M   'P 1'
#
loop_
_entity.id
_entity.type
_entity.pdbx_description
1 polymer ?
#
loop_
_entity_poly.entity_id
_entity_poly.type
_entity_poly.pdbx_seq_one_letter_code
_entity_poly.pdbx_strand_id
1 'polypeptide(L)' 'SKRWVEILGNKIQRDLYSAFLIKNVKENLEEVNIEKAQKEFKNFVKLHKEEIERIKKGNVKTLKCMGF' A
#
# COMPACT_ATOMS: atom_id res chain seq x y z
N SER A 1 -13.55 -8.87 -8.65
CA SER A 1 -12.55 -8.88 -7.56
C SER A 1 -11.65 -7.65 -7.70
N LYS A 2 -11.74 -6.65 -6.81
CA LYS A 2 -10.98 -5.38 -6.91
C LYS A 2 -9.62 -5.52 -6.21
N ARG A 3 -8.51 -5.47 -6.97
CA ARG A 3 -7.12 -5.56 -6.47
C ARG A 3 -6.51 -4.21 -6.13
N TRP A 4 -7.10 -3.14 -6.65
CA TRP A 4 -6.73 -1.76 -6.42
C TRP A 4 -7.84 -1.07 -5.66
N VAL A 5 -7.47 -0.24 -4.71
CA VAL A 5 -8.36 0.59 -3.91
C VAL A 5 -8.01 2.05 -4.15
N GLU A 6 -9.03 2.90 -4.24
CA GLU A 6 -8.84 4.34 -4.34
C GLU A 6 -8.91 4.94 -2.94
N ILE A 7 -7.81 5.54 -2.51
CA ILE A 7 -7.67 6.12 -1.17
C ILE A 7 -7.11 7.52 -1.34
N LEU A 8 -7.88 8.53 -0.90
CA LEU A 8 -7.48 9.93 -0.99
C LEU A 8 -7.05 10.31 -2.43
N GLY A 9 -7.79 9.84 -3.44
CA GLY A 9 -7.49 10.07 -4.86
C GLY A 9 -6.31 9.29 -5.43
N ASN A 10 -5.69 8.39 -4.65
CA ASN A 10 -4.57 7.56 -5.11
C ASN A 10 -5.03 6.11 -5.32
N LYS A 11 -4.66 5.51 -6.46
CA LYS A 11 -4.81 4.07 -6.68
C LYS A 11 -3.70 3.32 -5.96
N ILE A 12 -4.07 2.62 -4.90
CA ILE A 12 -3.17 1.84 -4.05
C ILE A 12 -3.47 0.35 -4.22
N GLN A 13 -2.43 -0.48 -4.24
CA GLN A 13 -2.58 -1.93 -4.28
C GLN A 13 -3.10 -2.44 -2.92
N ARG A 14 -4.16 -3.25 -2.93
CA ARG A 14 -4.86 -3.67 -1.71
C ARG A 14 -3.95 -4.37 -0.71
N ASP A 15 -3.10 -5.30 -1.16
CA ASP A 15 -2.27 -6.09 -0.24
C ASP A 15 -1.16 -5.23 0.40
N LEU A 16 -0.60 -4.27 -0.34
CA LEU A 16 0.30 -3.23 0.20
C LEU A 16 -0.42 -2.33 1.21
N TYR A 17 -1.68 -1.98 0.95
CA TYR A 17 -2.48 -1.21 1.90
C TYR A 17 -2.77 -2.00 3.19
N SER A 18 -3.10 -3.29 3.08
CA SER A 18 -3.26 -4.19 4.24
C SER A 18 -1.98 -4.23 5.09
N ALA A 19 -0.82 -4.42 4.45
CA ALA A 19 0.47 -4.44 5.15
C ALA A 19 0.78 -3.08 5.82
N PHE A 20 0.45 -1.97 5.17
CA PHE A 20 0.59 -0.64 5.73
C PHE A 20 -0.28 -0.43 6.98
N LEU A 21 -1.53 -0.90 6.96
CA LEU A 21 -2.42 -0.83 8.11
C LEU A 21 -1.89 -1.70 9.26
N ILE A 22 -1.47 -2.94 8.98
CA ILE A 22 -0.89 -3.86 9.97
C ILE A 22 0.35 -3.23 10.64
N LYS A 23 1.21 -2.56 9.85
CA LYS A 23 2.39 -1.83 10.38
C LYS A 23 1.99 -0.66 11.29
N ASN A 24 0.83 -0.05 11.07
CA ASN A 24 0.34 1.12 11.80
C ASN A 24 -0.73 0.80 12.84
N VAL A 25 -0.86 -0.46 13.24
CA VAL A 25 -1.70 -0.83 14.39
C VAL A 25 -1.05 -0.30 15.67
N LYS A 26 -1.88 0.16 16.61
CA LYS A 26 -1.46 0.54 17.96
C LYS A 26 -0.87 -0.68 18.67
N GLU A 27 -0.16 -0.45 19.78
CA GLU A 27 0.42 -1.53 20.59
C GLU A 27 -0.63 -2.51 21.14
N ASN A 28 -1.89 -2.09 21.21
CA ASN A 28 -3.01 -2.96 21.57
C ASN A 28 -3.39 -3.97 20.47
N LEU A 29 -2.81 -3.90 19.27
CA LEU A 29 -3.08 -4.76 18.11
C LEU A 29 -4.55 -4.79 17.62
N GLU A 30 -5.43 -4.02 18.25
CA GLU A 30 -6.87 -4.00 17.99
C GLU A 30 -7.29 -2.81 17.12
N GLU A 31 -6.54 -1.70 17.19
CA GLU A 31 -6.91 -0.46 16.49
C GLU A 31 -5.77 0.09 15.64
N VAL A 32 -6.09 0.52 14.42
CA VAL A 32 -5.14 1.27 13.60
C VAL A 32 -4.96 2.66 14.20
N ASN A 33 -3.70 3.08 14.38
CA ASN A 33 -3.39 4.45 14.74
C ASN A 33 -3.57 5.36 13.52
N ILE A 34 -4.79 5.86 13.31
CA ILE A 34 -5.15 6.66 12.13
C ILE A 34 -4.33 7.95 12.04
N GLU A 35 -4.07 8.64 13.15
CA GLU A 35 -3.25 9.87 13.13
C GLU A 35 -1.82 9.60 12.69
N LYS A 36 -1.20 8.52 13.21
CA LYS A 36 0.12 8.09 12.79
C LYS A 36 0.12 7.61 11.34
N ALA A 37 -0.88 6.81 10.97
CA ALA A 37 -1.05 6.31 9.62
C ALA A 37 -1.22 7.46 8.63
N GLN A 38 -2.00 8.51 8.95
CA GLN A 38 -2.15 9.69 8.09
C GLN A 38 -0.83 10.46 7.91
N LYS A 39 -0.02 10.60 8.97
CA LYS A 39 1.31 11.21 8.90
C LYS A 39 2.26 10.38 8.03
N GLU A 40 2.25 9.06 8.18
CA GLU A 40 3.08 8.15 7.38
C GLU A 40 2.53 7.90 5.96
N PHE A 41 1.24 8.15 5.71
CA PHE A 41 0.56 7.82 4.47
C PHE A 41 1.19 8.53 3.28
N LYS A 42 1.57 9.81 3.44
CA LYS A 42 2.24 10.57 2.37
C LYS A 42 3.56 9.91 1.95
N ASN A 43 4.33 9.40 2.90
CA ASN A 43 5.57 8.68 2.61
C ASN A 43 5.30 7.29 2.00
N PHE A 44 4.29 6.58 2.52
CA PHE A 44 3.85 5.31 1.96
C PHE A 44 3.42 5.43 0.50
N VAL A 45 2.61 6.44 0.13
CA VAL A 45 2.17 6.67 -1.25
C VAL A 45 3.36 6.94 -2.18
N LYS A 46 4.36 7.71 -1.71
CA LYS A 46 5.58 7.98 -2.46
C LYS A 46 6.36 6.68 -2.74
N LEU A 47 6.66 5.92 -1.70
CA LEU A 47 7.39 4.65 -1.80
C LEU A 47 6.62 3.61 -2.62
N HIS A 48 5.30 3.52 -2.41
CA HIS A 48 4.41 2.68 -3.20
C HIS A 48 4.52 3.02 -4.68
N LYS A 49 4.41 4.30 -5.06
CA LYS A 49 4.49 4.72 -6.47
C LYS A 49 5.85 4.38 -7.08
N GLU A 50 6.94 4.63 -6.36
CA GLU A 50 8.29 4.25 -6.79
C GLU A 50 8.40 2.73 -6.99
N GLU A 51 7.87 1.93 -6.07
CA GLU A 51 7.86 0.46 -6.14
C GLU A 51 7.02 -0.06 -7.30
N ILE A 52 5.82 0.49 -7.51
CA ILE A 52 4.96 0.15 -8.65
C ILE A 52 5.67 0.46 -9.97
N GLU A 53 6.31 1.62 -10.09
CA GLU A 53 7.06 1.99 -11.29
C GLU A 53 8.29 1.09 -11.47
N ARG A 54 8.97 0.69 -10.39
CA ARG A 54 10.07 -0.27 -10.43
C ARG A 54 9.59 -1.64 -10.91
N ILE A 55 8.46 -2.14 -10.41
CA ILE A 55 7.88 -3.43 -10.82
C ILE A 55 7.43 -3.39 -12.29
N LYS A 56 6.87 -2.27 -12.76
CA LYS A 56 6.49 -2.10 -14.17
C LYS A 56 7.70 -2.06 -15.11
N LYS A 57 8.80 -1.41 -14.70
CA LYS A 57 10.02 -1.26 -15.50
C LYS A 57 10.92 -2.49 -15.45
N GLY A 58 10.98 -3.13 -14.29
CA GLY A 58 11.65 -4.42 -14.14
C GLY A 58 10.83 -5.45 -14.89
N ASN A 59 11.44 -6.14 -15.84
CA ASN A 59 10.84 -7.27 -16.58
C ASN A 59 10.62 -8.51 -15.66
N VAL A 60 10.30 -8.27 -14.38
CA VAL A 60 9.93 -9.26 -13.39
C VAL A 60 8.61 -9.81 -13.87
N LYS A 61 8.68 -10.94 -14.61
CA LYS A 61 7.54 -11.76 -15.05
C LYS A 61 6.46 -11.63 -13.99
N THR A 62 5.44 -10.87 -14.34
CA THR A 62 4.45 -10.26 -13.47
C THR A 62 4.13 -11.23 -12.35
N LEU A 63 4.30 -10.81 -11.10
CA LEU A 63 3.66 -11.47 -9.97
C LEU A 63 2.16 -11.52 -10.32
N LYS A 64 1.71 -12.61 -10.96
CA LYS A 64 0.31 -12.88 -11.32
C LYS A 64 -0.58 -12.79 -10.06
N CYS A 65 0.03 -12.86 -8.90
CA CYS A 65 -0.56 -12.63 -7.58
C CYS A 65 -0.91 -11.15 -7.30
N MET A 66 -0.17 -10.17 -7.82
CA MET A 66 -0.42 -8.74 -7.60
C MET A 66 -1.38 -8.09 -8.63
N GLY A 67 -1.61 -8.75 -9.77
CA GLY A 67 -2.65 -8.38 -10.75
C GLY A 67 -2.49 -6.99 -11.37
N PHE A 68 -1.27 -6.71 -11.84
CA PHE A 68 -0.99 -5.66 -12.81
C PHE A 68 -1.62 -5.97 -14.17
#